data_AF-A0A529LAL1-F1
#
_entry.id   AF-A0A529LAL1-F1
#
_cell.length_a   1.000
_cell.length_b   1.000
_cell.length_c   1.000
_cell.angle_alpha   90.00
_cell.angle_beta   90.00
_cell.angle_gamma   90.00
#
_symmetry.space_group_name_H-M   'P 1'
#
loop_
_entity.id
_entity.type
_entity.pdbx_description
1 polymer ?
#
loop_
_entity_poly.entity_id
_entity_poly.type
_entity_poly.pdbx_seq_one_letter_code
_entity_poly.pdbx_strand_id
1 'polypeptide(L)'
;CYKVSWNFDMVLVSQNRDSVMIEDGKRVAVPAGQQHDNPFIHEIEVAGLGKLEAFPNGDALHYVEMLDAAKGLRRSGRYTLRWPGWSAFWAPLKELGFLSEDKVPGTGNSPREFLGRLLGPQLQYGPGEKDLCVMRNVFSGLEDGRAKT
;
A
#
# COMPACT_ATOMS: atom_id res chain seq x y z
N CYS A 1 6.89 12.35 3.58
CA CYS A 1 6.33 13.38 2.68
C CYS A 1 5.02 12.84 2.08
N TYR A 2 3.86 13.37 2.49
CA TYR A 2 2.55 13.02 1.91
C TYR A 2 1.58 14.17 2.20
N LYS A 3 0.67 14.45 1.27
CA LYS A 3 -0.45 15.39 1.44
C LYS A 3 -1.75 14.74 1.02
N VAL A 4 -2.82 15.14 1.67
CA VAL A 4 -4.13 14.51 1.56
C VAL A 4 -4.90 15.12 0.39
N SER A 5 -5.11 14.34 -0.68
CA SER A 5 -5.95 14.73 -1.84
C SER A 5 -7.35 14.08 -1.83
N TRP A 6 -7.65 13.25 -0.83
CA TRP A 6 -8.91 12.52 -0.69
C TRP A 6 -9.20 12.24 0.79
N ASN A 7 -10.22 11.44 1.12
CA ASN A 7 -10.62 11.22 2.51
C ASN A 7 -9.45 10.66 3.38
N PHE A 8 -8.96 11.46 4.32
CA PHE A 8 -7.81 11.07 5.17
C PHE A 8 -8.12 9.88 6.07
N ASP A 9 -9.34 9.73 6.55
CA ASP A 9 -9.71 8.56 7.35
C ASP A 9 -9.51 7.28 6.55
N MET A 10 -9.88 7.31 5.27
CA MET A 10 -9.66 6.18 4.36
C MET A 10 -8.18 5.97 4.01
N VAL A 11 -7.35 7.02 4.04
CA VAL A 11 -5.88 6.86 3.99
C VAL A 11 -5.42 6.04 5.18
N LEU A 12 -5.86 6.38 6.41
CA LEU A 12 -5.50 5.66 7.64
C LEU A 12 -5.97 4.20 7.60
N VAL A 13 -7.23 3.95 7.19
CA VAL A 13 -7.77 2.58 7.04
C VAL A 13 -6.94 1.77 6.04
N SER A 14 -6.50 2.38 4.94
CA SER A 14 -5.71 1.66 3.92
C SER A 14 -4.32 1.23 4.40
N GLN A 15 -3.82 1.81 5.49
CA GLN A 15 -2.57 1.37 6.13
C GLN A 15 -2.79 0.19 7.08
N ASN A 16 -4.01 -0.34 7.21
CA ASN A 16 -4.30 -1.50 8.06
C ASN A 16 -5.18 -2.52 7.31
N ARG A 17 -4.66 -3.04 6.19
CA ARG A 17 -5.37 -4.03 5.37
C ARG A 17 -4.52 -5.25 5.07
N ASP A 18 -5.18 -6.40 5.08
CA ASP A 18 -4.60 -7.63 4.56
C ASP A 18 -4.30 -7.47 3.08
N SER A 19 -3.23 -8.11 2.64
CA SER A 19 -2.86 -8.20 1.23
C SER A 19 -2.69 -9.64 0.82
N VAL A 20 -3.09 -9.96 -0.40
CA VAL A 20 -3.01 -11.32 -0.94
C VAL A 20 -2.36 -11.26 -2.32
N MET A 21 -1.37 -12.11 -2.52
CA MET A 21 -0.54 -12.15 -3.72
C MET A 21 -0.22 -13.59 -4.13
N ILE A 22 0.35 -13.75 -5.31
CA ILE A 22 0.98 -15.00 -5.75
C ILE A 22 2.49 -14.79 -5.76
N GLU A 23 3.22 -15.71 -5.13
CA GLU A 23 4.68 -15.81 -5.22
C GLU A 23 5.05 -17.28 -5.46
N ASP A 24 5.94 -17.54 -6.41
CA ASP A 24 6.32 -18.90 -6.86
C ASP A 24 5.13 -19.81 -7.22
N GLY A 25 4.05 -19.22 -7.74
CA GLY A 25 2.80 -19.90 -8.07
C GLY A 25 1.96 -20.31 -6.86
N LYS A 26 2.29 -19.83 -5.66
CA LYS A 26 1.57 -20.09 -4.42
C LYS A 26 0.90 -18.81 -3.92
N ARG A 27 -0.29 -18.97 -3.33
CA ARG A 27 -0.98 -17.88 -2.63
C ARG A 27 -0.20 -17.53 -1.36
N VAL A 28 0.09 -16.24 -1.19
CA VAL A 28 0.71 -15.67 0.00
C VAL A 28 -0.20 -14.60 0.57
N ALA A 29 -0.48 -14.66 1.87
CA ALA A 29 -1.19 -13.63 2.60
C ALA A 29 -0.21 -12.82 3.44
N VAL A 30 -0.29 -11.49 3.36
CA VAL A 30 0.40 -10.55 4.23
C VAL A 30 -0.66 -9.95 5.14
N PRO A 31 -0.68 -10.30 6.44
CA PRO A 31 -1.69 -9.78 7.35
C PRO A 31 -1.51 -8.27 7.55
N ALA A 32 -2.60 -7.58 7.89
CA ALA A 32 -2.62 -6.14 8.08
C ALA A 32 -1.47 -5.66 8.98
N GLY A 33 -1.20 -6.35 10.10
CA GLY A 33 -0.10 -6.00 11.01
C GLY A 33 1.30 -5.94 10.35
N GLN A 34 1.54 -6.74 9.31
CA GLN A 34 2.84 -6.86 8.62
C GLN A 34 2.90 -6.11 7.29
N GLN A 35 1.85 -5.38 6.89
CA GLN A 35 1.78 -4.69 5.58
C GLN A 35 2.97 -3.76 5.29
N HIS A 36 3.57 -3.18 6.34
CA HIS A 36 4.72 -2.28 6.26
C HIS A 36 6.03 -2.88 6.80
N ASP A 37 6.03 -4.17 7.12
CA ASP A 37 7.20 -4.92 7.58
C ASP A 37 7.13 -6.36 7.04
N ASN A 38 7.47 -6.51 5.75
CA ASN A 38 7.45 -7.80 5.05
C ASN A 38 8.43 -7.78 3.85
N PRO A 39 8.89 -8.95 3.37
CA PRO A 39 9.89 -9.03 2.32
C PRO A 39 9.41 -8.60 0.92
N PHE A 40 8.11 -8.33 0.73
CA PHE A 40 7.56 -7.90 -0.56
C PHE A 40 7.63 -6.39 -0.78
N ILE A 41 8.07 -5.63 0.23
CA ILE A 41 8.35 -4.21 0.11
C ILE A 41 9.64 -4.02 -0.68
N HIS A 42 9.59 -3.23 -1.74
CA HIS A 42 10.74 -2.98 -2.61
C HIS A 42 10.71 -1.57 -3.18
N GLU A 43 11.86 -1.08 -3.64
CA GLU A 43 11.95 0.21 -4.35
C GLU A 43 11.69 0.03 -5.85
N ILE A 44 11.03 1.01 -6.45
CA ILE A 44 10.96 1.18 -7.89
C ILE A 44 11.43 2.57 -8.28
N GLU A 45 12.13 2.67 -9.41
CA GLU A 45 12.45 3.96 -10.03
C GLU A 45 11.31 4.36 -10.96
N VAL A 46 10.82 5.60 -10.83
CA VAL A 46 9.88 6.20 -11.77
C VAL A 46 10.49 7.47 -12.36
N ALA A 47 10.60 7.50 -13.70
CA ALA A 47 11.16 8.63 -14.42
C ALA A 47 10.46 9.95 -14.02
N GLY A 48 11.25 10.94 -13.59
CA GLY A 48 10.77 12.24 -13.14
C GLY A 48 10.31 12.31 -11.68
N LEU A 49 10.10 11.18 -10.99
CA LEU A 49 9.68 11.14 -9.59
C LEU A 49 10.77 10.60 -8.65
N GLY A 50 11.75 9.89 -9.20
CA GLY A 50 12.80 9.24 -8.44
C GLY A 50 12.38 7.88 -7.91
N LYS A 51 13.00 7.50 -6.80
CA LYS A 51 12.72 6.27 -6.07
C LYS A 51 11.42 6.37 -5.27
N LEU A 52 10.58 5.35 -5.42
CA LEU A 52 9.37 5.14 -4.62
C LEU A 52 9.45 3.74 -3.97
N GLU A 53 8.98 3.63 -2.73
CA GLU A 53 8.73 2.34 -2.11
C GLU A 53 7.35 1.80 -2.54
N ALA A 54 7.31 0.51 -2.86
CA ALA A 54 6.13 -0.25 -3.22
C ALA A 54 5.84 -1.24 -2.10
N PHE A 55 4.71 -1.06 -1.39
CA PHE A 55 4.26 -1.99 -0.35
C PHE A 55 2.96 -2.69 -0.79
N PRO A 56 2.77 -3.96 -0.44
CA PRO A 56 1.61 -4.72 -0.90
C PRO A 56 0.31 -4.14 -0.32
N ASN A 57 -0.74 -4.12 -1.13
CA ASN A 57 -2.03 -3.58 -0.72
C ASN A 57 -3.23 -4.31 -1.35
N GLY A 58 -3.96 -5.02 -0.51
CA GLY A 58 -5.23 -5.70 -0.81
C GLY A 58 -5.09 -6.95 -1.66
N ASP A 59 -6.22 -7.43 -2.18
CA ASP A 59 -6.31 -8.73 -2.84
C ASP A 59 -6.08 -8.62 -4.36
N ALA A 60 -4.91 -9.05 -4.82
CA ALA A 60 -4.59 -9.13 -6.24
C ALA A 60 -5.20 -10.37 -6.92
N LEU A 61 -5.53 -11.43 -6.15
CA LEU A 61 -6.04 -12.69 -6.69
C LEU A 61 -7.45 -12.55 -7.26
N HIS A 62 -8.28 -11.71 -6.66
CA HIS A 62 -9.65 -11.50 -7.13
C HIS A 62 -9.74 -11.19 -8.64
N TYR A 63 -8.80 -10.42 -9.18
CA TYR A 63 -8.78 -10.06 -10.60
C TYR A 63 -8.09 -11.12 -11.46
N VAL A 64 -7.10 -11.81 -10.90
CA VAL A 64 -6.30 -12.81 -11.60
C VAL A 64 -7.12 -14.06 -11.89
N GLU A 65 -7.94 -14.52 -10.94
CA GLU A 65 -8.80 -15.71 -11.12
C GLU A 65 -9.83 -15.54 -12.25
N MET A 66 -10.13 -14.31 -12.65
CA MET A 66 -11.06 -14.00 -13.74
C MET A 66 -10.41 -14.04 -15.13
N LEU A 67 -9.08 -14.15 -15.23
CA LEU A 67 -8.36 -14.09 -16.50
C LEU A 67 -7.85 -15.48 -16.89
N ASP A 68 -8.23 -15.99 -18.06
CA ASP A 68 -7.71 -17.27 -18.58
C ASP A 68 -6.17 -17.27 -18.71
N ALA A 69 -5.59 -16.10 -18.98
CA ALA A 69 -4.14 -15.88 -19.05
C ALA A 69 -3.42 -16.06 -17.69
N ALA A 70 -4.16 -16.17 -16.58
CA ALA A 70 -3.59 -16.40 -15.26
C ALA A 70 -3.30 -17.87 -14.94
N LYS A 71 -3.70 -18.82 -15.81
CA LYS A 71 -3.33 -20.23 -15.62
C LYS A 71 -1.81 -20.39 -15.65
N GLY A 72 -1.24 -20.91 -14.57
CA GLY A 72 0.21 -21.08 -14.43
C GLY A 72 0.97 -19.82 -13.99
N LEU A 73 0.26 -18.77 -13.54
CA LEU A 73 0.87 -17.54 -13.05
C LEU A 73 1.83 -17.83 -11.89
N ARG A 74 3.08 -17.33 -12.03
CA ARG A 74 4.12 -17.50 -11.00
C ARG A 74 4.16 -16.37 -9.99
N ARG A 75 3.81 -15.15 -10.41
CA ARG A 75 3.84 -13.97 -9.55
C ARG A 75 2.71 -13.02 -9.91
N SER A 76 2.04 -12.49 -8.91
CA SER A 76 1.11 -11.36 -9.04
C SER A 76 1.01 -10.64 -7.73
N GLY A 77 1.04 -9.31 -7.77
CA GLY A 77 0.86 -8.48 -6.59
C GLY A 77 0.30 -7.12 -6.98
N ARG A 78 -0.43 -6.52 -6.05
CA ARG A 78 -0.89 -5.14 -6.14
C ARG A 78 -0.19 -4.33 -5.06
N TYR A 79 0.44 -3.24 -5.45
CA TYR A 79 1.26 -2.43 -4.57
C TYR A 79 0.80 -0.98 -4.57
N THR A 80 0.91 -0.34 -3.43
CA THR A 80 0.77 1.12 -3.30
C THR A 80 2.17 1.74 -3.33
N LEU A 81 2.31 2.83 -4.07
CA LEU A 81 3.56 3.57 -4.20
C LEU A 81 3.59 4.78 -3.26
N ARG A 82 4.68 4.95 -2.53
CA ARG A 82 4.95 6.12 -1.69
C ARG A 82 6.43 6.50 -1.76
N TRP A 83 6.76 7.73 -1.39
CA TRP A 83 8.17 8.09 -1.21
C TRP A 83 8.78 7.32 -0.03
N PRO A 84 10.09 6.99 -0.09
CA PRO A 84 10.79 6.25 0.95
C PRO A 84 10.58 6.83 2.35
N GLY A 85 10.46 5.92 3.32
CA GLY A 85 10.20 6.23 4.74
C GLY A 85 8.73 6.11 5.14
N TRP A 86 7.84 5.77 4.20
CA TRP A 86 6.43 5.59 4.49
C TRP A 86 6.18 4.33 5.33
N SER A 87 6.75 3.19 4.92
CA SER A 87 6.62 1.94 5.67
C SER A 87 7.37 1.99 7.00
N ALA A 88 8.55 2.62 7.04
CA ALA A 88 9.29 2.87 8.27
C ALA A 88 8.52 3.75 9.28
N PHE A 89 7.66 4.65 8.80
CA PHE A 89 6.76 5.43 9.65
C PHE A 89 5.58 4.58 10.15
N TRP A 90 4.91 3.85 9.27
CA TRP A 90 3.67 3.14 9.64
C TRP A 90 3.88 1.86 10.43
N ALA A 91 4.96 1.11 10.21
CA ALA A 91 5.23 -0.14 10.91
C ALA A 91 5.16 0.00 12.45
N PRO A 92 5.94 0.88 13.10
CA PRO A 92 5.88 1.03 14.56
C PRO A 92 4.55 1.61 15.06
N LEU A 93 3.94 2.54 14.32
CA LEU A 93 2.65 3.11 14.72
C LEU A 93 1.56 2.04 14.80
N LYS A 94 1.57 1.10 13.86
CA LYS A 94 0.63 -0.03 13.83
C LYS A 94 0.85 -0.98 14.98
N GLU A 95 2.09 -1.35 15.24
CA GLU A 95 2.46 -2.20 16.37
C GLU A 95 2.02 -1.58 17.71
N LEU A 96 2.13 -0.26 17.84
CA LEU A 96 1.71 0.50 19.02
C LEU A 96 0.20 0.81 19.06
N GLY A 97 -0.60 0.29 18.14
CA GLY A 97 -2.06 0.43 18.16
C GLY A 97 -2.59 1.80 17.73
N PHE A 98 -1.78 2.64 17.08
CA PHE A 98 -2.20 3.98 16.65
C PHE A 98 -3.27 3.98 15.55
N LEU A 99 -3.52 2.84 14.91
CA LEU A 99 -4.63 2.65 13.97
C LEU A 99 -5.84 1.93 14.59
N SER A 100 -5.85 1.70 15.90
CA SER A 100 -7.00 1.10 16.59
C SER A 100 -8.23 2.01 16.53
N GLU A 101 -9.40 1.36 16.44
CA GLU A 101 -10.72 2.00 16.54
C GLU A 101 -11.28 1.99 17.97
N ASP A 102 -10.61 1.29 18.89
CA ASP A 102 -11.01 1.25 20.29
C ASP A 102 -10.69 2.58 20.96
N LYS A 103 -11.66 3.11 21.70
CA LYS A 103 -11.45 4.33 22.47
C LYS A 103 -10.42 4.09 23.57
N VAL A 104 -9.47 5.01 23.71
CA VAL A 104 -8.53 4.97 24.83
C VAL A 104 -9.29 5.37 26.12
N PRO A 105 -9.22 4.57 27.20
CA PRO A 105 -9.88 4.89 28.46
C PRO A 105 -9.57 6.31 28.96
N GLY A 106 -10.60 7.04 29.40
CA GLY A 106 -10.45 8.44 29.83
C GLY A 106 -10.35 9.45 28.69
N THR A 107 -10.39 9.01 27.43
CA THR A 107 -10.44 9.88 26.25
C THR A 107 -11.75 9.72 25.48
N GLY A 108 -12.10 10.72 24.67
CA GLY A 108 -13.28 10.67 23.81
C GLY A 108 -13.07 10.02 22.44
N ASN A 109 -11.83 9.69 22.07
CA ASN A 109 -11.45 9.29 20.71
C ASN A 109 -10.62 8.00 20.73
N SER A 110 -10.70 7.22 19.66
CA SER A 110 -9.73 6.18 19.34
C SER A 110 -8.39 6.79 18.88
N PRO A 111 -7.28 6.02 18.91
CA PRO A 111 -6.02 6.47 18.36
C PRO A 111 -6.11 6.87 16.88
N ARG A 112 -6.89 6.14 16.07
CA ARG A 112 -7.12 6.45 14.65
C ARG A 112 -7.85 7.77 14.46
N GLU A 113 -8.90 8.02 15.24
CA GLU A 113 -9.63 9.30 15.22
C GLU A 113 -8.72 10.46 15.64
N PHE A 114 -7.89 10.26 16.67
CA PHE A 114 -6.91 11.25 17.11
C PHE A 114 -5.91 11.60 16.00
N LEU A 115 -5.31 10.59 15.36
CA LEU A 115 -4.42 10.80 14.21
C LEU A 115 -5.12 11.54 13.06
N GLY A 116 -6.36 11.15 12.75
CA GLY A 116 -7.19 11.79 11.73
C GLY A 116 -7.36 13.29 11.98
N ARG A 117 -7.74 13.65 13.21
CA ARG A 117 -7.96 15.05 13.63
C ARG A 117 -6.67 15.84 13.74
N LEU A 118 -5.57 15.21 14.17
CA LEU A 118 -4.28 15.88 14.34
C LEU A 118 -3.63 16.15 12.98
N LEU A 119 -3.46 15.11 12.17
CA LEU A 119 -2.67 15.21 10.94
C LEU A 119 -3.49 15.74 9.75
N GLY A 120 -4.80 15.49 9.71
CA GLY A 120 -5.67 15.89 8.61
C GLY A 120 -5.51 17.37 8.22
N PRO A 121 -5.65 18.34 9.15
CA PRO A 121 -5.46 19.76 8.86
C PRO A 121 -4.04 20.15 8.43
N GLN A 122 -3.03 19.44 8.95
CA GLN A 122 -1.61 19.75 8.70
C GLN A 122 -1.12 19.25 7.33
N LEU A 123 -1.78 18.23 6.79
CA LEU A 123 -1.37 17.57 5.54
C LEU A 123 -2.13 18.07 4.31
N GLN A 124 -2.76 19.25 4.39
CA GLN A 124 -3.49 19.84 3.27
C GLN A 124 -2.54 20.48 2.25
N TYR A 125 -2.99 20.50 0.99
CA TYR A 125 -2.33 21.27 -0.06
C TYR A 125 -2.52 22.77 0.18
N GLY A 126 -1.44 23.53 0.02
CA GLY A 126 -1.45 24.98 0.00
C GLY A 126 -1.74 25.54 -1.39
N PRO A 127 -1.90 26.87 -1.51
CA PRO A 127 -2.13 27.52 -2.79
C PRO A 127 -1.02 27.21 -3.82
N GLY A 128 -1.42 26.74 -5.00
CA GLY A 128 -0.51 26.44 -6.11
C GLY A 128 0.21 25.09 -6.02
N GLU A 129 0.07 24.34 -4.93
CA GLU A 129 0.56 22.97 -4.85
C GLU A 129 -0.33 22.03 -5.65
N LYS A 130 0.26 20.96 -6.20
CA LYS A 130 -0.43 19.99 -7.05
C LYS A 130 -0.33 18.60 -6.46
N ASP A 131 -1.36 17.80 -6.69
CA ASP A 131 -1.30 16.37 -6.46
C ASP A 131 -0.61 15.66 -7.64
N LEU A 132 -0.39 14.36 -7.46
CA LEU A 132 0.14 13.49 -8.49
C LEU A 132 -0.45 12.09 -8.37
N CYS A 133 -0.80 11.49 -9.50
CA CYS A 133 -1.12 10.08 -9.61
C CYS A 133 -0.10 9.40 -10.52
N VAL A 134 0.40 8.24 -10.10
CA VAL A 134 1.28 7.38 -10.88
C VAL A 134 0.76 5.95 -10.81
N MET A 135 0.73 5.28 -11.96
CA MET A 135 0.38 3.87 -12.07
C MET A 135 1.41 3.19 -12.97
N ARG A 136 1.90 2.03 -12.53
CA ARG A 136 2.81 1.19 -13.30
C ARG A 136 2.24 -0.23 -13.34
N ASN A 137 1.94 -0.70 -14.55
CA ASN A 137 1.55 -2.09 -14.79
C ASN A 137 2.74 -2.80 -15.45
N VAL A 138 3.11 -3.97 -14.94
CA VAL A 138 4.17 -4.80 -15.50
C VAL A 138 3.59 -6.17 -15.74
N PHE A 139 3.68 -6.65 -16.98
CA PHE A 139 3.24 -7.98 -17.38
C PHE A 139 4.43 -8.68 -18.00
N SER A 140 4.83 -9.81 -17.44
CA SER A 140 5.92 -10.61 -18.00
C SER A 140 5.48 -12.05 -18.17
N GLY A 141 5.93 -12.69 -19.23
CA GLY A 141 5.54 -14.05 -19.56
C GLY A 141 6.46 -14.69 -20.60
N LEU A 142 6.00 -15.83 -21.13
CA LEU A 142 6.68 -16.54 -22.21
C LEU A 142 5.83 -16.44 -23.48
N GLU A 143 6.46 -16.05 -24.58
CA GLU A 143 5.91 -16.11 -25.94
C GLU A 143 6.87 -16.97 -26.78
N ASP A 144 6.37 -18.07 -27.35
CA ASP A 144 7.18 -19.06 -28.09
C ASP A 144 8.43 -19.55 -27.30
N GLY A 145 8.27 -19.74 -25.98
CA GLY A 145 9.35 -20.17 -25.10
C GLY A 145 10.38 -19.08 -24.75
N ARG A 146 10.18 -17.84 -25.20
CA ARG A 146 11.06 -16.69 -24.91
C ARG A 146 10.42 -15.75 -23.89
N ALA A 147 11.21 -15.27 -22.95
CA ALA A 147 10.76 -14.28 -21.97
C ALA A 147 10.40 -12.94 -22.64
N LYS A 148 9.25 -12.37 -22.27
CA LYS A 148 8.74 -11.06 -22.65
C LYS A 148 8.31 -10.29 -21.39
N THR A 149 8.49 -8.98 -21.41
CA THR A 149 8.08 -8.02 -20.37
C THR A 149 7.54 -6.76 -21.03
#